data_AF-A0A8B8WAV0-F1
#
_entry.id   AF-A0A8B8WAV0-F1
#
_cell.length_a   1.000
_cell.length_b   1.000
_cell.length_c   1.000
_cell.angle_alpha   90.00
_cell.angle_beta   90.00
_cell.angle_gamma   90.00
#
_symmetry.space_group_name_H-M   'P 1'
#
loop_
_entity.id
_entity.type
_entity.pdbx_description
1 polymer ?
#
loop_
_entity_poly.entity_id
_entity_poly.type
_entity_poly.pdbx_seq_one_letter_code
_entity_poly.pdbx_strand_id
1 'polypeptide(L)'
;MTLPRVLVGDGPEGFSPRVTRYKSLVTGARARGVIAVLWVLAFGIGLTPFLGWNSKDSATNCTEPWDGTTNASCCLVKCLFENVVPMSYMVYFNFFGCVLPPLLIMLVIYVKIFLVACRQLQRMELMDHSRTVLQREIHAAKSLAVIVGVFALCWLPVHVINCATLSQPAWAKEKPEWATNTAILLSHANSVVNPIVYASRNRDFRYAFHQIISRYVLCRTDVRKSGDGQAGAQPAVQVGL
;
A
#
# COMPACT_ATOMS: atom_id res chain seq x y z
N MET A 1 -20.27 22.08 -2.44
CA MET A 1 -20.19 20.63 -2.71
C MET A 1 -21.02 19.94 -1.64
N THR A 2 -22.30 19.80 -1.91
CA THR A 2 -23.36 19.48 -0.94
C THR A 2 -23.82 18.07 -1.24
N LEU A 3 -23.46 17.09 -0.40
CA LEU A 3 -23.90 15.69 -0.52
C LEU A 3 -25.14 15.45 0.38
N PRO A 4 -25.99 14.45 0.09
CA PRO A 4 -27.43 14.54 0.26
C PRO A 4 -27.87 14.17 1.68
N ARG A 5 -28.97 14.80 2.08
CA ARG A 5 -29.62 14.75 3.39
C ARG A 5 -30.40 13.46 3.66
N VAL A 6 -29.90 12.29 3.25
CA VAL A 6 -30.62 10.99 3.34
C VAL A 6 -30.18 10.15 4.55
N LEU A 7 -29.84 10.78 5.67
CA LEU A 7 -29.59 10.07 6.95
C LEU A 7 -30.22 10.79 8.14
N VAL A 8 -31.36 11.46 7.93
CA VAL A 8 -32.28 11.84 9.01
C VAL A 8 -33.53 10.97 8.82
N GLY A 9 -33.39 9.70 9.18
CA GLY A 9 -34.52 8.83 9.43
C GLY A 9 -34.61 8.62 10.93
N ASP A 10 -35.52 9.34 11.57
CA ASP A 10 -35.95 9.06 12.94
C ASP A 10 -36.59 7.66 12.98
N GLY A 11 -35.98 6.76 13.74
CA GLY A 11 -36.46 5.39 13.97
C GLY A 11 -35.72 4.78 15.17
N PRO A 12 -36.42 4.15 16.12
CA PRO A 12 -35.93 3.93 17.47
C PRO A 12 -34.95 2.75 17.58
N GLU A 13 -34.01 2.87 18.52
CA GLU A 13 -33.40 1.76 19.26
C GLU A 13 -32.72 0.65 18.43
N GLY A 14 -31.43 0.82 18.09
CA GLY A 14 -30.63 -0.33 17.64
C GLY A 14 -29.32 -0.08 16.91
N PHE A 15 -28.86 1.16 16.73
CA PHE A 15 -27.56 1.40 16.09
C PHE A 15 -26.43 1.00 17.05
N SER A 16 -25.76 -0.12 16.77
CA SER A 16 -24.73 -0.71 17.64
C SER A 16 -23.74 0.36 18.13
N PRO A 17 -23.60 0.60 19.46
CA PRO A 17 -22.80 1.70 20.01
C PRO A 17 -21.31 1.65 19.62
N ARG A 18 -20.85 0.51 19.10
CA ARG A 18 -19.49 0.35 18.56
C ARG A 18 -19.25 1.15 17.28
N VAL A 19 -20.24 1.29 16.39
CA VAL A 19 -20.06 1.94 15.08
C VAL A 19 -20.00 3.46 15.19
N THR A 20 -20.82 4.07 16.06
CA THR A 20 -20.76 5.51 16.37
C THR A 20 -19.51 5.88 17.14
N ARG A 21 -19.08 5.04 18.09
CA ARG A 21 -17.82 5.23 18.81
C ARG A 21 -16.60 5.13 17.89
N TYR A 22 -16.61 4.24 16.90
CA TYR A 22 -15.54 4.13 15.90
C TYR A 22 -15.37 5.43 15.08
N LYS A 23 -16.47 6.03 14.60
CA LYS A 23 -16.44 7.31 13.86
C LYS A 23 -15.96 8.48 14.71
N SER A 24 -16.23 8.46 16.02
CA SER A 24 -15.76 9.47 16.98
C SER A 24 -14.28 9.29 17.36
N LEU A 25 -13.81 8.04 17.44
CA LEU A 25 -12.43 7.72 17.81
C LEU A 25 -11.44 7.91 16.64
N VAL A 26 -11.81 7.50 15.43
CA VAL A 26 -10.99 7.57 14.23
C VAL A 26 -11.32 8.85 13.46
N THR A 27 -10.71 9.96 13.88
CA THR A 27 -10.85 11.26 13.21
C THR A 27 -9.76 11.49 12.17
N GLY A 28 -10.06 12.26 11.13
CA GLY A 28 -9.09 12.58 10.08
C GLY A 28 -7.83 13.29 10.58
N ALA A 29 -7.94 14.10 11.65
CA ALA A 29 -6.79 14.76 12.27
C ALA A 29 -5.84 13.75 12.95
N ARG A 30 -6.39 12.78 13.69
CA ARG A 30 -5.59 11.71 14.32
C ARG A 30 -4.95 10.82 13.26
N ALA A 31 -5.68 10.48 12.19
CA ALA A 31 -5.15 9.69 11.09
C ALA A 31 -3.96 10.38 10.40
N ARG A 32 -4.04 11.69 10.13
CA ARG A 32 -2.91 12.47 9.58
C ARG A 32 -1.70 12.46 10.51
N GLY A 33 -1.91 12.59 11.82
CA GLY A 33 -0.85 12.48 12.81
C GLY A 33 -0.15 11.12 12.77
N VAL A 34 -0.91 10.02 12.73
CA VAL A 34 -0.36 8.66 12.62
C VAL A 34 0.44 8.50 11.32
N ILE A 35 -0.07 9.00 10.19
CA ILE A 35 0.65 8.94 8.90
C ILE A 35 1.98 9.70 8.99
N ALA A 36 2.01 10.90 9.59
CA ALA A 36 3.24 11.67 9.75
C ALA A 36 4.28 10.92 10.60
N VAL A 37 3.84 10.32 11.71
CA VAL A 37 4.73 9.51 12.57
C VAL A 37 5.28 8.30 11.81
N LEU A 38 4.45 7.60 11.04
CA LEU A 38 4.88 6.47 10.23
C LEU A 38 5.94 6.87 9.19
N TRP A 39 5.80 8.04 8.56
CA TRP A 39 6.82 8.57 7.65
C TRP A 39 8.13 8.87 8.36
N VAL A 40 8.09 9.55 9.50
CA VAL A 40 9.30 9.85 10.29
C VAL A 40 10.02 8.57 10.71
N LEU A 41 9.28 7.57 11.18
CA LEU A 41 9.83 6.26 11.52
C LEU A 41 10.45 5.56 10.30
N ALA A 42 9.79 5.60 9.14
CA ALA A 42 10.30 5.01 7.91
C ALA A 42 11.62 5.67 7.45
N PHE A 43 11.71 7.00 7.53
CA PHE A 43 12.94 7.73 7.24
C PHE A 43 14.05 7.40 8.25
N GLY A 44 13.73 7.34 9.55
CA GLY A 44 14.70 6.96 10.58
C GLY A 44 15.28 5.57 10.36
N ILE A 45 14.43 4.58 10.04
CA ILE A 45 14.85 3.23 9.68
C ILE A 45 15.75 3.29 8.44
N GLY A 46 15.29 3.90 7.34
CA GLY A 46 16.03 3.94 6.08
C GLY A 46 17.37 4.68 6.14
N LEU A 47 17.51 5.67 7.03
CA LEU A 47 18.76 6.41 7.24
C LEU A 47 19.73 5.74 8.22
N THR A 48 19.31 4.68 8.91
CA THR A 48 20.15 4.02 9.92
C THR A 48 21.51 3.53 9.37
N PRO A 49 21.60 2.92 8.16
CA PRO A 49 22.90 2.57 7.58
C PRO A 49 23.79 3.80 7.29
N PHE A 50 23.20 4.93 6.91
CA PHE A 50 23.92 6.18 6.64
C PHE A 50 24.45 6.84 7.91
N LEU A 51 23.79 6.65 9.05
CA LEU A 51 24.14 7.24 10.34
C LEU A 51 25.23 6.48 11.11
N GLY A 52 25.74 5.37 10.57
CA GLY A 52 26.92 4.68 11.14
C GLY A 52 26.88 3.16 11.06
N TRP A 53 25.72 2.54 10.83
CA TRP A 53 25.61 1.08 10.74
C TRP A 53 25.85 0.58 9.30
N ASN A 54 27.02 0.89 8.75
CA ASN A 54 27.46 0.50 7.41
C ASN A 54 28.78 -0.28 7.47
N SER A 55 29.07 -1.06 6.43
CA SER A 55 30.26 -1.91 6.34
C SER A 55 31.46 -1.20 5.69
N LYS A 56 31.76 0.04 6.09
CA LYS A 56 32.91 0.82 5.55
C LYS A 56 34.24 0.07 5.65
N ASP A 57 34.46 -0.68 6.74
CA ASP A 57 35.72 -1.39 6.99
C ASP A 57 35.86 -2.71 6.18
N SER A 58 34.78 -3.21 5.58
CA SER A 58 34.77 -4.46 4.80
C SER A 58 34.88 -4.25 3.28
N ALA A 59 34.89 -3.01 2.79
CA ALA A 59 34.93 -2.68 1.37
C ALA A 59 36.31 -2.97 0.74
N THR A 60 36.59 -4.25 0.47
CA THR A 60 37.87 -4.74 -0.06
C THR A 60 37.96 -4.70 -1.60
N ASN A 61 36.88 -4.35 -2.29
CA ASN A 61 36.81 -4.36 -3.75
C ASN A 61 36.95 -2.95 -4.33
N CYS A 62 38.15 -2.35 -4.19
CA CYS A 62 38.51 -1.16 -4.97
C CYS A 62 38.71 -1.57 -6.43
N THR A 63 38.06 -0.87 -7.35
CA THR A 63 38.38 -0.98 -8.79
C THR A 63 39.44 0.08 -9.07
N GLU A 64 40.72 -0.24 -8.90
CA GLU A 64 41.81 0.71 -9.19
C GLU A 64 42.08 0.77 -10.72
N PRO A 65 41.96 1.92 -11.39
CA PRO A 65 42.82 2.24 -12.51
C PRO A 65 44.06 2.92 -11.93
N TRP A 66 45.14 2.16 -11.73
CA TRP A 66 46.43 2.76 -11.41
C TRP A 66 46.94 3.49 -12.66
N ASP A 67 46.84 4.82 -12.67
CA ASP A 67 47.60 5.66 -13.59
C ASP A 67 48.56 6.50 -12.74
N GLY A 68 49.86 6.25 -12.90
CA GLY A 68 50.93 6.58 -11.96
C GLY A 68 51.27 8.07 -11.80
N THR A 69 50.31 8.98 -12.02
CA THR A 69 50.54 10.43 -12.11
C THR A 69 50.06 11.24 -10.90
N THR A 70 49.31 10.66 -9.95
CA THR A 70 48.84 11.37 -8.75
C THR A 70 48.87 10.51 -7.49
N ASN A 71 49.40 11.04 -6.38
CA ASN A 71 49.46 10.40 -5.05
C ASN A 71 48.07 10.25 -4.36
N ALA A 72 46.97 10.22 -5.13
CA ALA A 72 45.62 10.06 -4.61
C ALA A 72 44.99 8.79 -5.19
N SER A 73 45.01 7.71 -4.41
CA SER A 73 44.27 6.48 -4.71
C SER A 73 42.78 6.76 -4.55
N CYS A 74 42.05 6.88 -5.66
CA CYS A 74 40.59 6.97 -5.62
C CYS A 74 40.02 5.54 -5.59
N CYS A 75 39.84 4.97 -4.39
CA CYS A 75 39.21 3.65 -4.25
C CYS A 75 37.73 3.75 -4.67
N LEU A 76 37.44 3.34 -5.91
CA LEU A 76 36.08 3.26 -6.42
C LEU A 76 35.43 1.95 -5.92
N VAL A 77 34.65 2.05 -4.85
CA VAL A 77 33.87 0.92 -4.32
C VAL A 77 32.70 0.65 -5.25
N LYS A 78 32.56 -0.60 -5.72
CA LYS A 78 31.35 -1.01 -6.48
C LYS A 78 30.10 -0.79 -5.63
N CYS A 79 29.15 0.00 -6.12
CA CYS A 79 27.87 0.32 -5.47
C CYS A 79 26.92 -0.90 -5.46
N LEU A 80 27.29 -1.94 -4.72
CA LEU A 80 26.46 -3.10 -4.46
C LEU A 80 25.78 -2.93 -3.10
N PHE A 81 24.48 -3.20 -3.05
CA PHE A 81 23.68 -3.10 -1.83
C PHE A 81 24.29 -3.88 -0.65
N GLU A 82 24.84 -5.07 -0.93
CA GLU A 82 25.45 -5.96 0.06
C GLU A 82 26.77 -5.44 0.65
N ASN A 83 27.45 -4.52 -0.04
CA ASN A 83 28.70 -3.92 0.42
C ASN A 83 28.45 -2.72 1.35
N VAL A 84 27.33 -2.02 1.15
CA VAL A 84 27.03 -0.77 1.88
C VAL A 84 26.12 -1.06 3.08
N VAL A 85 25.20 -2.02 2.94
CA VAL A 85 24.21 -2.35 3.96
C VAL A 85 24.48 -3.73 4.53
N PRO A 86 24.82 -3.85 5.84
CA PRO A 86 25.13 -5.14 6.43
C PRO A 86 23.90 -6.05 6.45
N MET A 87 24.08 -7.32 6.10
CA MET A 87 23.00 -8.32 6.10
C MET A 87 22.40 -8.52 7.50
N SER A 88 23.20 -8.36 8.55
CA SER A 88 22.72 -8.40 9.94
C SER A 88 21.70 -7.31 10.24
N TYR A 89 21.89 -6.10 9.73
CA TYR A 89 20.91 -5.01 9.84
C TYR A 89 19.62 -5.36 9.07
N MET A 90 19.75 -5.83 7.82
CA MET A 90 18.61 -6.16 6.97
C MET A 90 17.76 -7.32 7.53
N VAL A 91 18.39 -8.28 8.21
CA VAL A 91 17.69 -9.44 8.78
C VAL A 91 17.16 -9.12 10.18
N TYR A 92 18.01 -8.76 11.14
CA TYR A 92 17.58 -8.63 12.53
C TYR A 92 16.74 -7.39 12.78
N PHE A 93 17.20 -6.23 12.32
CA PHE A 93 16.48 -4.98 12.59
C PHE A 93 15.33 -4.78 11.60
N ASN A 94 15.62 -4.83 10.29
CA ASN A 94 14.61 -4.55 9.28
C ASN A 94 13.57 -5.68 9.18
N PHE A 95 13.98 -6.93 8.93
CA PHE A 95 13.02 -8.02 8.76
C PHE A 95 12.36 -8.43 10.10
N PHE A 96 13.12 -8.86 11.11
CA PHE A 96 12.55 -9.33 12.37
C PHE A 96 11.98 -8.21 13.26
N GLY A 97 12.54 -7.00 13.20
CA GLY A 97 12.08 -5.86 14.00
C GLY A 97 10.97 -5.05 13.35
N CYS A 98 11.09 -4.73 12.05
CA CYS A 98 10.19 -3.77 11.41
C CYS A 98 9.16 -4.39 10.47
N VAL A 99 9.46 -5.51 9.80
CA VAL A 99 8.58 -6.10 8.77
C VAL A 99 7.72 -7.24 9.33
N LEU A 100 8.35 -8.19 10.00
CA LEU A 100 7.68 -9.39 10.51
C LEU A 100 6.64 -9.05 11.59
N PRO A 101 6.89 -8.17 12.58
CA PRO A 101 5.90 -7.92 13.63
C PRO A 101 4.61 -7.27 13.10
N PRO A 102 4.64 -6.23 12.24
CA PRO A 102 3.42 -5.74 11.61
C PRO A 102 2.70 -6.79 10.77
N LEU A 103 3.42 -7.62 10.01
CA LEU A 103 2.81 -8.71 9.23
C LEU A 103 2.08 -9.72 10.11
N LEU A 104 2.70 -10.14 11.22
CA LEU A 104 2.09 -11.06 12.18
C LEU A 104 0.88 -10.44 12.87
N ILE A 105 0.98 -9.19 13.32
CA ILE A 105 -0.14 -8.46 13.93
C ILE A 105 -1.31 -8.38 12.95
N MET A 106 -1.05 -7.99 11.70
CA MET A 106 -2.08 -7.91 10.66
C MET A 106 -2.70 -9.29 10.38
N LEU A 107 -1.89 -10.34 10.28
CA LEU A 107 -2.37 -11.71 10.10
C LEU A 107 -3.30 -12.13 11.25
N VAL A 108 -2.88 -11.93 12.50
CA VAL A 108 -3.69 -12.26 13.68
C VAL A 108 -5.01 -11.47 13.67
N ILE A 109 -4.97 -10.17 13.37
CA ILE A 109 -6.16 -9.33 13.27
C ILE A 109 -7.11 -9.88 12.19
N TYR A 110 -6.62 -10.23 11.00
CA TYR A 110 -7.46 -10.78 9.93
C TYR A 110 -8.04 -12.14 10.29
N VAL A 111 -7.25 -13.03 10.91
CA VAL A 111 -7.75 -14.33 11.38
C VAL A 111 -8.85 -14.11 12.41
N LYS A 112 -8.67 -13.19 13.37
CA LYS A 112 -9.71 -12.85 14.35
C LYS A 112 -10.96 -12.29 13.68
N ILE A 113 -10.83 -11.38 12.72
CA ILE A 113 -11.95 -10.83 11.95
C ILE A 113 -12.69 -11.94 11.21
N PHE A 114 -11.96 -12.83 10.53
CA PHE A 114 -12.55 -13.95 9.80
C PHE A 114 -13.28 -14.93 10.74
N LEU A 115 -12.68 -15.26 11.89
CA LEU A 115 -13.32 -16.11 12.90
C LEU A 115 -14.59 -15.48 13.48
N VAL A 116 -14.57 -14.18 13.77
CA VAL A 116 -15.77 -13.45 14.25
C VAL A 116 -16.84 -13.42 13.16
N ALA A 117 -16.46 -13.15 11.92
CA ALA A 117 -17.37 -13.16 10.78
C ALA A 117 -18.02 -14.53 10.57
N CYS A 118 -17.24 -15.62 10.61
CA CYS A 118 -17.77 -16.99 10.51
C CYS A 118 -18.75 -17.31 11.64
N ARG A 119 -18.43 -16.92 12.88
CA ARG A 119 -19.34 -17.08 14.04
C ARG A 119 -20.62 -16.27 13.88
N GLN A 120 -20.54 -15.06 13.33
CA GLN A 120 -21.72 -14.24 13.08
C GLN A 120 -22.58 -14.82 11.95
N LEU A 121 -21.98 -15.30 10.85
CA LEU A 121 -22.72 -15.98 9.78
C LEU A 121 -23.48 -17.22 10.28
N GLN A 122 -22.90 -17.99 11.20
CA GLN A 122 -23.57 -19.13 11.84
C GLN A 122 -24.78 -18.73 12.72
N ARG A 123 -24.79 -17.51 13.26
CA ARG A 123 -25.87 -17.01 14.14
C ARG A 123 -26.97 -16.25 13.39
N MET A 124 -26.72 -15.86 12.13
CA MET A 124 -27.52 -14.89 11.38
C MET A 124 -28.49 -15.51 10.37
N GLU A 125 -28.77 -16.81 10.49
CA GLU A 125 -29.79 -17.48 9.67
C GLU A 125 -31.20 -16.87 9.79
N LEU A 126 -31.43 -15.95 10.74
CA LEU A 126 -32.74 -15.38 11.05
C LEU A 126 -32.97 -13.88 10.69
N MET A 127 -31.96 -13.11 10.23
CA MET A 127 -32.13 -11.66 9.97
C MET A 127 -31.40 -11.15 8.72
N ASP A 128 -32.17 -10.71 7.72
CA ASP A 128 -31.69 -10.35 6.37
C ASP A 128 -30.91 -9.03 6.30
N HIS A 129 -31.32 -8.00 7.07
CA HIS A 129 -30.68 -6.68 7.01
C HIS A 129 -29.23 -6.69 7.57
N SER A 130 -29.02 -7.36 8.70
CA SER A 130 -27.70 -7.47 9.33
C SER A 130 -26.70 -8.25 8.46
N ARG A 131 -27.19 -9.18 7.63
CA ARG A 131 -26.37 -9.98 6.70
C ARG A 131 -25.68 -9.11 5.66
N THR A 132 -26.37 -8.10 5.12
CA THR A 132 -25.82 -7.20 4.08
C THR A 132 -24.69 -6.32 4.59
N VAL A 133 -24.83 -5.77 5.81
CA VAL A 133 -23.80 -4.94 6.46
C VAL A 133 -22.57 -5.78 6.77
N LEU A 134 -22.75 -6.97 7.36
CA LEU A 134 -21.65 -7.88 7.66
C LEU A 134 -20.92 -8.34 6.38
N GLN A 135 -21.65 -8.67 5.31
CA GLN A 135 -21.04 -9.02 4.03
C GLN A 135 -20.19 -7.89 3.45
N ARG A 136 -20.61 -6.64 3.61
CA ARG A 136 -19.84 -5.46 3.18
C ARG A 136 -18.56 -5.30 4.01
N GLU A 137 -18.63 -5.48 5.32
CA GLU A 137 -17.46 -5.45 6.21
C GLU A 137 -16.48 -6.59 5.90
N ILE A 138 -16.97 -7.81 5.68
CA ILE A 138 -16.16 -8.96 5.25
C ILE A 138 -15.51 -8.68 3.89
N HIS A 139 -16.22 -8.08 2.93
CA HIS A 139 -15.68 -7.76 1.63
C HIS A 139 -14.53 -6.74 1.72
N ALA A 140 -14.70 -5.71 2.56
CA ALA A 140 -13.66 -4.73 2.83
C ALA A 140 -12.44 -5.39 3.51
N ALA A 141 -12.65 -6.21 4.54
CA ALA A 141 -11.59 -6.94 5.22
C ALA A 141 -10.84 -7.92 4.28
N LYS A 142 -11.58 -8.63 3.43
CA LYS A 142 -11.01 -9.53 2.40
C LYS A 142 -10.12 -8.77 1.43
N SER A 143 -10.52 -7.56 1.04
CA SER A 143 -9.73 -6.71 0.16
C SER A 143 -8.42 -6.29 0.82
N LEU A 144 -8.47 -5.89 2.09
CA LEU A 144 -7.26 -5.56 2.85
C LEU A 144 -6.35 -6.78 3.07
N ALA A 145 -6.92 -7.96 3.33
CA ALA A 145 -6.16 -9.20 3.47
C ALA A 145 -5.44 -9.57 2.16
N VAL A 146 -6.05 -9.34 1.00
CA VAL A 146 -5.40 -9.54 -0.30
C VAL A 146 -4.23 -8.56 -0.48
N ILE A 147 -4.40 -7.28 -0.12
CA ILE A 147 -3.31 -6.29 -0.21
C ILE A 147 -2.12 -6.72 0.66
N VAL A 148 -2.38 -7.12 1.91
CA VAL A 148 -1.32 -7.58 2.83
C VAL A 148 -0.68 -8.89 2.35
N GLY A 149 -1.47 -9.82 1.81
CA GLY A 149 -0.96 -11.07 1.24
C GLY A 149 -0.07 -10.84 0.03
N VAL A 150 -0.47 -9.96 -0.90
CA VAL A 150 0.35 -9.56 -2.05
C VAL A 150 1.64 -8.89 -1.58
N PHE A 151 1.55 -7.96 -0.62
CA PHE A 151 2.73 -7.31 -0.04
C PHE A 151 3.70 -8.36 0.53
N ALA A 152 3.21 -9.32 1.32
CA ALA A 152 4.04 -10.40 1.84
C ALA A 152 4.65 -11.24 0.71
N LEU A 153 3.88 -11.66 -0.29
CA LEU A 153 4.38 -12.45 -1.41
C LEU A 153 5.45 -11.71 -2.24
N CYS A 154 5.32 -10.39 -2.38
CA CYS A 154 6.30 -9.60 -3.12
C CYS A 154 7.60 -9.35 -2.34
N TRP A 155 7.52 -9.23 -1.01
CA TRP A 155 8.67 -8.88 -0.16
C TRP A 155 9.34 -10.08 0.50
N LEU A 156 8.63 -11.18 0.75
CA LEU A 156 9.20 -12.37 1.38
C LEU A 156 10.39 -12.96 0.62
N PRO A 157 10.40 -13.06 -0.73
CA PRO A 157 11.53 -13.66 -1.43
C PRO A 157 12.85 -12.93 -1.19
N VAL A 158 12.86 -11.60 -1.16
CA VAL A 158 14.09 -10.84 -0.88
C VAL A 158 14.52 -11.01 0.58
N HIS A 159 13.59 -11.05 1.54
CA HIS A 159 13.92 -11.31 2.94
C HIS A 159 14.45 -12.74 3.16
N VAL A 160 13.90 -13.74 2.47
CA VAL A 160 14.39 -15.12 2.53
C VAL A 160 15.82 -15.21 1.99
N ILE A 161 16.12 -14.56 0.86
CA ILE A 161 17.48 -14.50 0.30
C ILE A 161 18.44 -13.81 1.28
N ASN A 162 18.03 -12.72 1.92
CA ASN A 162 18.86 -12.03 2.91
C ASN A 162 19.13 -12.91 4.14
N CYS A 163 18.12 -13.63 4.63
CA CYS A 163 18.27 -14.59 5.73
C CYS A 163 19.21 -15.74 5.36
N ALA A 164 19.06 -16.32 4.16
CA ALA A 164 19.93 -17.40 3.67
C ALA A 164 21.39 -16.93 3.47
N THR A 165 21.56 -15.69 2.95
CA THR A 165 22.87 -15.05 2.80
C THR A 165 23.56 -14.88 4.16
N LEU A 166 22.80 -14.53 5.21
CA LEU A 166 23.32 -14.36 6.57
C LEU A 166 23.64 -15.70 7.26
N SER A 167 22.78 -16.71 7.10
CA SER A 167 22.93 -18.01 7.78
C SER A 167 23.98 -18.90 7.13
N GLN A 168 24.18 -18.79 5.81
CA GLN A 168 25.13 -19.61 5.05
C GLN A 168 26.02 -18.73 4.15
N PRO A 169 27.18 -18.26 4.66
CA PRO A 169 28.10 -17.44 3.89
C PRO A 169 28.67 -18.14 2.64
N ALA A 170 28.70 -19.49 2.62
CA ALA A 170 29.09 -20.26 1.44
C ALA A 170 28.05 -20.12 0.32
N TRP A 171 26.76 -20.23 0.66
CA TRP A 171 25.66 -20.03 -0.29
C TRP A 171 25.61 -18.59 -0.81
N ALA A 172 25.99 -17.60 -0.01
CA ALA A 172 26.08 -16.21 -0.45
C ALA A 172 27.01 -16.01 -1.67
N LYS A 173 28.07 -16.81 -1.80
CA LYS A 173 29.01 -16.77 -2.94
C LYS A 173 28.50 -17.53 -4.16
N GLU A 174 27.66 -18.54 -3.96
CA GLU A 174 27.16 -19.43 -5.02
C GLU A 174 25.73 -19.09 -5.46
N LYS A 175 25.06 -18.14 -4.81
CA LYS A 175 23.68 -17.78 -5.14
C LYS A 175 23.60 -17.27 -6.58
N PRO A 176 22.65 -17.78 -7.37
CA PRO A 176 22.51 -17.33 -8.75
C PRO A 176 21.98 -15.90 -8.81
N GLU A 177 22.60 -15.06 -9.65
CA GLU A 177 22.20 -13.65 -9.82
C GLU A 177 20.74 -13.49 -10.28
N TRP A 178 20.25 -14.42 -11.11
CA TRP A 178 18.87 -14.38 -11.59
C TRP A 178 17.86 -14.47 -10.45
N ALA A 179 18.16 -15.21 -9.38
CA ALA A 179 17.27 -15.37 -8.23
C ALA A 179 17.18 -14.07 -7.43
N THR A 180 18.33 -13.43 -7.16
CA THR A 180 18.39 -12.11 -6.51
C THR A 180 17.68 -11.04 -7.34
N ASN A 181 17.96 -10.98 -8.65
CA ASN A 181 17.35 -10.00 -9.55
C ASN A 181 15.83 -10.19 -9.65
N THR A 182 15.35 -11.44 -9.68
CA THR A 182 13.92 -11.74 -9.70
C THR A 182 13.25 -11.31 -8.38
N ALA A 183 13.88 -11.55 -7.24
CA ALA A 183 13.35 -11.13 -5.94
C ALA A 183 13.28 -9.60 -5.81
N ILE A 184 14.29 -8.89 -6.31
CA ILE A 184 14.31 -7.43 -6.37
C ILE A 184 13.21 -6.93 -7.31
N LEU A 185 13.10 -7.50 -8.51
CA LEU A 185 12.06 -7.12 -9.47
C LEU A 185 10.65 -7.31 -8.88
N LEU A 186 10.46 -8.43 -8.17
CA LEU A 186 9.19 -8.75 -7.54
C LEU A 186 8.83 -7.77 -6.40
N SER A 187 9.81 -7.33 -5.62
CA SER A 187 9.58 -6.31 -4.58
C SER A 187 9.20 -4.95 -5.19
N HIS A 188 9.80 -4.58 -6.33
CA HIS A 188 9.41 -3.37 -7.07
C HIS A 188 8.02 -3.50 -7.72
N ALA A 189 7.66 -4.69 -8.21
CA ALA A 189 6.34 -4.94 -8.79
C ALA A 189 5.19 -4.70 -7.80
N ASN A 190 5.43 -4.82 -6.49
CA ASN A 190 4.45 -4.51 -5.43
C ASN A 190 3.78 -3.13 -5.62
N SER A 191 4.55 -2.12 -6.02
CA SER A 191 4.04 -0.76 -6.24
C SER A 191 3.02 -0.69 -7.39
N VAL A 192 3.19 -1.53 -8.42
CA VAL A 192 2.28 -1.61 -9.58
C VAL A 192 1.01 -2.39 -9.24
N VAL A 193 1.12 -3.43 -8.41
CA VAL A 193 -0.01 -4.27 -8.05
C VAL A 193 -1.04 -3.51 -7.18
N ASN A 194 -0.59 -2.56 -6.36
CA ASN A 194 -1.46 -1.78 -5.47
C ASN A 194 -2.66 -1.12 -6.20
N PRO A 195 -2.48 -0.25 -7.23
CA PRO A 195 -3.59 0.28 -8.02
C PRO A 195 -4.52 -0.78 -8.63
N ILE A 196 -3.98 -1.88 -9.13
CA ILE A 196 -4.75 -2.98 -9.75
C ILE A 196 -5.66 -3.64 -8.71
N VAL A 197 -5.13 -3.88 -7.50
CA VAL A 197 -5.91 -4.44 -6.39
C VAL A 197 -7.01 -3.46 -5.95
N TYR A 198 -6.72 -2.16 -5.86
CA TYR A 198 -7.75 -1.17 -5.52
C TYR A 198 -8.84 -1.07 -6.59
N ALA A 199 -8.47 -1.04 -7.89
CA ALA A 199 -9.41 -0.96 -8.99
C ALA A 199 -10.27 -2.23 -9.14
N SER A 200 -9.76 -3.41 -8.80
CA SER A 200 -10.53 -4.66 -8.85
C SER A 200 -11.47 -4.83 -7.66
N ARG A 201 -11.11 -4.31 -6.48
CA ARG A 201 -11.86 -4.53 -5.23
C ARG A 201 -12.82 -3.41 -4.86
N ASN A 202 -12.51 -2.16 -5.18
CA ASN A 202 -13.36 -1.03 -4.82
C ASN A 202 -14.11 -0.51 -6.06
N ARG A 203 -15.43 -0.72 -6.09
CA ARG A 203 -16.31 -0.29 -7.19
C ARG A 203 -16.29 1.22 -7.40
N ASP A 204 -16.21 2.00 -6.32
CA ASP A 204 -16.18 3.46 -6.39
C ASP A 204 -14.83 3.92 -6.98
N PHE A 205 -13.74 3.25 -6.58
CA PHE A 205 -12.41 3.51 -7.13
C PHE A 205 -12.33 3.13 -8.62
N ARG A 206 -12.90 1.98 -9.00
CA ARG A 206 -12.99 1.54 -10.39
C ARG A 206 -13.73 2.55 -11.27
N TYR A 207 -14.86 3.06 -10.78
CA TYR A 207 -15.66 4.05 -11.51
C TYR A 207 -14.88 5.34 -11.71
N ALA A 208 -14.26 5.88 -10.66
CA ALA A 208 -13.43 7.07 -10.75
C ALA A 208 -12.24 6.87 -11.71
N PHE A 209 -11.56 5.71 -11.63
CA PHE A 209 -10.44 5.38 -12.51
C PHE A 209 -10.86 5.29 -13.98
N HIS A 210 -12.01 4.65 -14.25
CA HIS A 210 -12.57 4.56 -15.60
C HIS A 210 -13.01 5.94 -16.12
N GLN A 211 -13.57 6.80 -15.27
CA GLN A 211 -13.93 8.16 -15.63
C GLN A 211 -12.70 9.00 -15.99
N ILE A 212 -11.61 8.88 -15.22
CA ILE A 212 -10.34 9.55 -15.50
C ILE A 212 -9.76 9.07 -16.83
N ILE A 213 -9.70 7.76 -17.08
CA ILE A 213 -9.19 7.21 -18.35
C ILE A 213 -10.07 7.63 -19.53
N SER A 214 -11.39 7.53 -19.41
CA SER A 214 -12.33 7.91 -20.47
C SER A 214 -12.19 9.38 -20.85
N ARG A 215 -12.01 10.25 -19.85
CA ARG A 215 -11.97 11.71 -20.06
C ARG A 215 -10.61 12.21 -20.52
N TYR A 216 -9.51 11.69 -19.97
CA TYR A 216 -8.16 12.22 -20.21
C TYR A 216 -7.31 11.39 -21.18
N VAL A 217 -7.54 10.07 -21.28
CA VAL A 217 -6.77 9.18 -22.17
C VAL A 217 -7.54 8.91 -23.46
N LEU A 218 -8.84 8.66 -23.36
CA LEU A 218 -9.70 8.37 -24.51
C LEU A 218 -10.37 9.62 -25.10
N CYS A 219 -10.13 10.81 -24.51
CA CYS A 219 -10.74 12.10 -24.90
C CYS A 219 -12.24 12.03 -25.19
N ARG A 220 -12.98 11.13 -24.53
CA ARG A 220 -14.43 11.13 -24.60
C ARG A 220 -14.92 12.23 -23.68
N THR A 221 -15.23 13.38 -24.26
CA THR A 221 -16.10 14.37 -23.62
C THR A 221 -17.38 13.64 -23.24
N ASP A 222 -17.71 13.64 -21.95
CA ASP A 222 -19.05 13.25 -21.49
C ASP A 222 -20.04 14.08 -22.31
N VAL A 223 -20.67 13.45 -23.31
CA VAL A 223 -21.85 14.00 -23.97
C VAL A 223 -22.94 13.93 -22.91
N ARG A 224 -22.95 14.94 -22.05
CA ARG A 224 -24.05 15.19 -21.13
C ARG A 224 -25.26 15.36 -22.04
N LYS A 225 -26.13 14.35 -22.10
CA LYS A 225 -27.49 14.46 -22.62
C LYS A 225 -28.17 15.60 -21.85
N SER A 226 -28.06 16.82 -22.38
CA SER A 226 -29.01 17.90 -22.16
C SER A 226 -30.11 17.67 -23.20
N GLY A 227 -30.91 16.64 -22.95
CA GLY A 227 -32.11 16.33 -23.71
C GLY A 227 -33.30 16.74 -22.87
N ASP A 228 -33.44 18.03 -22.63
CA ASP A 228 -34.75 18.61 -22.34
C ASP A 228 -34.84 19.91 -23.14
N GLY A 229 -35.77 19.91 -24.09
CA GLY A 229 -35.83 20.88 -25.17
C GLY A 229 -37.05 20.62 -26.03
N GLN A 230 -38.20 20.50 -25.38
CA GLN A 230 -39.50 20.52 -26.05
C GLN A 230 -39.90 21.98 -26.28
N ALA A 231 -39.93 22.34 -27.57
CA ALA A 231 -40.82 23.29 -28.24
C ALA A 231 -41.14 24.64 -27.55
N GLY A 232 -40.69 25.74 -28.18
CA GLY A 232 -41.24 27.08 -27.98
C GLY A 232 -40.64 28.06 -29.00
N ALA A 233 -41.50 28.59 -29.87
CA ALA A 233 -41.14 29.30 -31.09
C ALA A 233 -40.77 30.78 -30.90
N GLN A 234 -39.78 31.21 -31.71
CA GLN A 234 -39.59 32.50 -32.39
C GLN A 234 -39.36 33.84 -31.63
N PRO A 235 -38.69 34.82 -32.30
CA PRO A 235 -37.86 35.84 -31.67
C PRO A 235 -38.46 37.25 -31.72
N ALA A 236 -37.97 38.15 -30.87
CA ALA A 236 -38.07 39.58 -31.11
C ALA A 236 -36.80 40.30 -30.64
N VAL A 237 -36.15 40.91 -31.62
CA VAL A 237 -35.04 41.86 -31.52
C VAL A 237 -35.55 43.17 -30.90
N GLN A 238 -34.84 43.74 -29.93
CA GLN A 238 -34.79 45.21 -29.83
C GLN A 238 -33.47 45.69 -29.18
N VAL A 239 -32.81 46.55 -29.96
CA VAL A 239 -31.62 47.35 -29.66
C VAL A 239 -32.05 48.68 -29.05
N GLY A 240 -31.22 49.26 -28.17
CA GLY A 240 -31.31 50.65 -27.65
C GLY A 240 -31.55 50.66 -26.14
N LEU A 241 -30.73 51.28 -25.28
CA LEU A 241 -29.86 52.44 -25.41
C LEU A 241 -28.59 52.25 -24.56
#